data_AF-A0A6B2LLQ3-F1
#
_entry.id   AF-A0A6B2LLQ3-F1
#
_cell.length_a   1.000
_cell.length_b   1.000
_cell.length_c   1.000
_cell.angle_alpha   90.00
_cell.angle_beta   90.00
_cell.angle_gamma   90.00
#
_symmetry.space_group_name_H-M   'P 1'
#
loop_
_entity.id
_entity.type
_entity.pdbx_description
1 polymer ?
#
loop_
_entity_poly.entity_id
_entity_poly.type
_entity_poly.pdbx_seq_one_letter_code
_entity_poly.pdbx_strand_id
1 'polypeptide(L)'
;MKESVGEGAFATVYKAIYEEKVVAVKILKIPKHQKKKQKTIMNEFRREVRVMSKFQHSCLVEIVGFSVSNPVALVMELLAYGDLYQFIHNPENEINWELRLRIAYDISRAMSFLHSLSPPLVHRDLKSPNIMLASKDPRAPAVAKVADFGLSQELLTSSLRGESA
;
A
#
# COMPACT_ATOMS: atom_id res chain seq x y z
N MET A 1 22.74 5.92 5.77
CA MET A 1 22.26 5.04 6.86
C MET A 1 20.89 4.50 6.48
N LYS A 2 20.57 3.24 6.78
CA LYS A 2 19.21 2.68 6.64
C LYS A 2 18.53 2.83 8.00
N GLU A 3 17.49 3.65 8.07
CA GLU A 3 16.68 3.80 9.29
C GLU A 3 15.43 2.92 9.14
N SER A 4 15.16 2.07 10.11
CA SER A 4 13.93 1.27 10.12
C SER A 4 12.76 2.20 10.44
N VAL A 5 11.80 2.30 9.53
CA VAL A 5 10.63 3.18 9.66
C VAL A 5 9.36 2.40 10.01
N GLY A 6 9.36 1.08 9.88
CA GLY A 6 8.24 0.24 10.27
C GLY A 6 8.58 -1.24 10.25
N GLU A 7 7.98 -2.00 11.16
CA GLU A 7 8.16 -3.44 11.24
C GLU A 7 6.81 -4.16 11.28
N GLY A 8 6.60 -5.08 10.36
CA GLY A 8 5.43 -5.96 10.32
C GLY A 8 5.81 -7.43 10.48
N ALA A 9 4.78 -8.28 10.52
CA ALA A 9 4.93 -9.72 10.64
C ALA A 9 5.68 -10.35 9.45
N PHE A 10 5.54 -9.78 8.25
CA PHE A 10 6.05 -10.36 6.99
C PHE A 10 7.10 -9.50 6.30
N ALA A 11 7.37 -8.28 6.80
CA ALA A 11 8.36 -7.38 6.21
C ALA A 11 8.89 -6.36 7.23
N THR A 12 10.03 -5.77 6.92
CA THR A 12 10.55 -4.56 7.58
C THR A 12 10.72 -3.47 6.53
N VAL A 13 10.27 -2.26 6.83
CA VAL A 13 10.36 -1.10 5.94
C VAL A 13 11.50 -0.20 6.40
N TYR A 14 12.38 0.15 5.45
CA TYR A 14 13.52 1.02 5.69
C TYR A 14 13.42 2.30 4.85
N LYS A 15 13.86 3.42 5.42
CA LYS A 15 14.20 4.61 4.64
C LYS A 15 15.55 4.41 3.97
N ALA A 16 15.63 4.71 2.67
CA ALA A 16 16.86 4.62 1.88
C ALA A 16 16.95 5.75 0.84
N ILE A 17 18.09 5.84 0.15
CA ILE A 17 18.28 6.71 -1.01
C ILE A 17 18.48 5.82 -2.24
N TYR A 18 17.74 6.08 -3.30
CA TYR A 18 17.86 5.41 -4.61
C TYR A 18 17.81 6.48 -5.70
N GLU A 19 18.84 6.55 -6.55
CA GLU A 19 18.97 7.58 -7.60
C GLU A 19 18.69 9.01 -7.08
N GLU A 20 19.36 9.37 -5.98
CA GLU A 20 19.23 10.67 -5.29
C GLU A 20 17.85 10.97 -4.69
N LYS A 21 16.88 10.04 -4.77
CA LYS A 21 15.56 10.17 -4.18
C LYS A 21 15.46 9.38 -2.87
N VAL A 22 14.79 9.96 -1.88
CA VAL A 22 14.46 9.26 -0.63
C VAL A 22 13.29 8.31 -0.88
N VAL A 23 13.45 7.03 -0.52
CA VAL A 23 12.50 5.96 -0.81
C VAL A 23 12.21 5.09 0.43
N ALA A 24 11.08 4.41 0.41
CA ALA A 24 10.72 3.36 1.36
C ALA A 24 11.01 1.98 0.76
N VAL A 25 11.77 1.15 1.47
CA VAL A 25 12.18 -0.20 1.03
C VAL A 25 11.55 -1.24 1.97
N LYS A 26 10.49 -1.90 1.52
CA LYS A 26 9.81 -3.01 2.22
C LYS A 26 10.55 -4.31 1.91
N ILE A 27 11.38 -4.78 2.85
CA ILE A 27 12.14 -6.03 2.75
C ILE A 27 11.33 -7.18 3.34
N LEU A 28 11.12 -8.25 2.57
CA LEU A 28 10.32 -9.40 2.98
C LEU A 28 11.07 -10.33 3.94
N LYS A 29 10.38 -10.77 4.99
CA LYS A 29 10.84 -11.78 5.94
C LYS A 29 10.41 -13.17 5.47
N ILE A 30 11.24 -13.81 4.63
CA ILE A 30 10.94 -15.13 4.06
C ILE A 30 11.49 -16.24 5.00
N PRO A 31 10.63 -17.06 5.62
CA PRO A 31 11.06 -18.10 6.56
C PRO A 31 11.73 -19.27 5.83
N LYS A 32 12.96 -19.65 6.19
CA LYS A 32 13.78 -20.66 5.45
C LYS A 32 13.16 -22.07 5.35
N HIS A 33 12.41 -22.51 6.36
CA HIS A 33 11.93 -23.91 6.45
C HIS A 33 10.41 -24.08 6.37
N GLN A 34 9.67 -23.08 5.86
CA GLN A 34 8.21 -23.13 5.79
C GLN A 34 7.69 -22.89 4.36
N LYS A 35 7.84 -23.90 3.47
CA LYS A 35 7.51 -23.79 2.04
C LYS A 35 6.12 -23.20 1.76
N LYS A 36 5.09 -23.61 2.51
CA LYS A 36 3.72 -23.07 2.35
C LYS A 36 3.67 -21.56 2.64
N LYS A 37 4.28 -21.13 3.75
CA LYS A 37 4.34 -19.71 4.14
C LYS A 37 5.18 -18.88 3.18
N GLN A 38 6.30 -19.41 2.69
CA GLN A 38 7.08 -18.77 1.62
C GLN A 38 6.24 -18.54 0.37
N LYS A 39 5.48 -19.54 -0.09
CA LYS A 39 4.61 -19.43 -1.26
C LYS A 39 3.54 -18.34 -1.07
N THR A 40 2.91 -18.28 0.11
CA THR A 40 1.92 -17.24 0.44
C THR A 40 2.53 -15.85 0.37
N ILE A 41 3.64 -15.61 1.08
CA ILE A 41 4.33 -14.30 1.12
C ILE A 41 4.75 -13.87 -0.29
N MET A 42 5.32 -14.79 -1.08
CA MET A 42 5.74 -14.48 -2.45
C MET A 42 4.57 -14.22 -3.39
N ASN A 43 3.41 -14.84 -3.17
CA ASN A 43 2.21 -14.57 -3.96
C ASN A 43 1.63 -13.18 -3.64
N GLU A 44 1.58 -12.81 -2.36
CA GLU A 44 1.16 -11.49 -1.92
C GLU A 44 2.09 -10.41 -2.48
N PHE A 45 3.42 -10.61 -2.38
CA PHE A 45 4.40 -9.69 -2.96
C PHE A 45 4.25 -9.52 -4.48
N ARG A 46 4.15 -10.62 -5.23
CA ARG A 46 3.96 -10.55 -6.69
C ARG A 46 2.67 -9.82 -7.05
N ARG A 47 1.64 -9.99 -6.23
CA ARG A 47 0.38 -9.29 -6.42
C ARG A 47 0.52 -7.80 -6.15
N GLU A 48 1.14 -7.43 -5.04
CA GLU A 48 1.41 -6.03 -4.66
C GLU A 48 2.21 -5.32 -5.78
N VAL A 49 3.32 -5.92 -6.20
CA VAL A 49 4.13 -5.42 -7.33
C VAL A 49 3.30 -5.27 -8.61
N ARG A 50 2.49 -6.28 -8.95
CA ARG A 50 1.66 -6.24 -10.17
C ARG A 50 0.65 -5.10 -10.13
N VAL A 51 -0.07 -4.93 -9.02
CA VAL A 51 -1.09 -3.88 -8.88
C VAL A 51 -0.44 -2.51 -8.99
N MET A 52 0.63 -2.26 -8.23
CA MET A 52 1.31 -0.96 -8.21
C MET A 52 2.02 -0.63 -9.52
N SER A 53 2.52 -1.65 -10.24
CA SER A 53 3.16 -1.42 -11.56
C SER A 53 2.14 -1.17 -12.67
N LYS A 54 0.93 -1.72 -12.54
CA LYS A 54 -0.12 -1.62 -13.57
C LYS A 54 -0.94 -0.34 -13.44
N PHE A 55 -1.13 0.16 -12.22
CA PHE A 55 -2.06 1.25 -11.95
C PHE A 55 -1.37 2.42 -11.24
N GLN A 56 -1.55 3.61 -11.79
CA GLN A 56 -1.07 4.87 -11.23
C GLN A 56 -2.25 5.80 -10.96
N HIS A 57 -2.33 6.32 -9.74
CA HIS A 57 -3.37 7.26 -9.33
C HIS A 57 -2.83 8.09 -8.16
N SER A 58 -3.17 9.37 -8.10
CA SER A 58 -2.62 10.32 -7.11
C SER A 58 -2.83 9.91 -5.64
N CYS A 59 -3.82 9.07 -5.37
CA CYS A 59 -4.17 8.57 -4.03
C CYS A 59 -3.79 7.09 -3.83
N LEU A 60 -2.93 6.51 -4.67
CA LEU A 60 -2.31 5.19 -4.44
C LEU A 60 -0.80 5.40 -4.26
N VAL A 61 -0.18 4.61 -3.38
CA VAL A 61 1.28 4.65 -3.21
C VAL A 61 1.97 4.18 -4.49
N GLU A 62 2.99 4.92 -4.91
CA GLU A 62 3.74 4.66 -6.13
C GLU A 62 4.90 3.70 -5.89
N ILE A 63 5.05 2.75 -6.81
CA ILE A 63 6.21 1.88 -6.88
C ILE A 63 7.36 2.59 -7.61
N VAL A 64 8.55 2.51 -7.04
CA VAL A 64 9.81 2.94 -7.67
C VAL A 64 10.50 1.74 -8.33
N GLY A 65 10.45 0.58 -7.68
CA GLY A 65 11.04 -0.65 -8.21
C GLY A 65 10.86 -1.84 -7.28
N PHE A 66 11.46 -2.98 -7.62
CA PHE A 66 11.43 -4.17 -6.79
C PHE A 66 12.66 -5.06 -7.03
N SER A 67 12.98 -5.90 -6.05
CA SER A 67 14.00 -6.95 -6.12
C SER A 67 13.36 -8.31 -5.88
N VAL A 68 13.67 -9.26 -6.75
CA VAL A 68 13.33 -10.69 -6.58
C VAL A 68 14.52 -11.53 -6.07
N SER A 69 15.72 -10.94 -6.06
CA SER A 69 16.94 -11.54 -5.52
C SER A 69 17.02 -11.30 -4.01
N ASN A 70 17.86 -12.04 -3.28
CA ASN A 70 17.98 -11.83 -1.83
C ASN A 70 18.71 -10.50 -1.51
N PRO A 71 18.10 -9.55 -0.79
CA PRO A 71 16.78 -9.62 -0.17
C PRO A 71 15.63 -9.28 -1.13
N VAL A 72 14.54 -10.06 -1.08
CA VAL A 72 13.31 -9.76 -1.83
C VAL A 72 12.72 -8.48 -1.24
N ALA A 73 12.50 -7.47 -2.08
CA ALA A 73 12.13 -6.15 -1.62
C ALA A 73 11.23 -5.39 -2.61
N LEU A 74 10.37 -4.53 -2.07
CA LEU A 74 9.58 -3.55 -2.81
C LEU A 74 10.09 -2.15 -2.47
N VAL A 75 10.37 -1.34 -3.48
CA VAL A 75 10.84 0.05 -3.34
C VAL A 75 9.71 0.98 -3.75
N MET A 76 9.33 1.90 -2.88
CA MET A 76 8.18 2.80 -3.03
C MET A 76 8.61 4.24 -2.74
N GLU A 77 7.76 5.19 -3.12
CA GLU A 77 7.88 6.55 -2.60
C GLU A 77 7.84 6.54 -1.06
N LEU A 78 8.66 7.38 -0.42
CA LEU A 78 8.57 7.61 1.02
C LEU A 78 7.59 8.76 1.29
N LEU A 79 6.59 8.51 2.13
CA LEU A 79 5.61 9.51 2.51
C LEU A 79 5.93 10.10 3.88
N ALA A 80 5.80 11.43 3.99
CA ALA A 80 6.41 12.21 5.06
C ALA A 80 5.82 11.96 6.45
N TYR A 81 4.57 11.52 6.55
CA TYR A 81 3.84 11.46 7.82
C TYR A 81 3.47 10.03 8.24
N GLY A 82 4.10 9.02 7.63
CA GLY A 82 3.89 7.62 8.00
C GLY A 82 2.47 7.13 7.70
N ASP A 83 2.03 6.10 8.42
CA ASP A 83 0.67 5.56 8.30
C ASP A 83 -0.34 6.30 9.19
N LEU A 84 -1.61 6.28 8.77
CA LEU A 84 -2.71 6.95 9.44
C LEU A 84 -2.95 6.41 10.86
N TYR A 85 -2.67 5.13 11.10
CA TYR A 85 -2.87 4.54 12.43
C TYR A 85 -1.92 5.18 13.45
N GLN A 86 -0.62 5.20 13.17
CA GLN A 86 0.35 5.87 14.05
C GLN A 86 0.07 7.36 14.14
N PHE A 87 -0.31 7.99 13.02
CA PHE A 87 -0.57 9.42 12.96
C PHE A 87 -1.67 9.87 13.93
N ILE A 88 -2.83 9.22 13.91
CA ILE A 88 -4.00 9.62 14.73
C ILE A 88 -3.86 9.24 16.20
N HIS A 89 -3.00 8.28 16.54
CA HIS A 89 -2.74 7.86 17.92
C HIS A 89 -1.56 8.62 18.55
N ASN A 90 -0.83 9.43 17.80
CA ASN A 90 0.19 10.31 18.35
C ASN A 90 -0.46 11.62 18.84
N PRO A 91 -0.42 11.93 20.15
CA PRO A 91 -1.02 13.13 20.70
C PRO A 91 -0.37 14.44 20.22
N GLU A 92 0.85 14.39 19.66
CA GLU A 92 1.53 15.55 19.09
C GLU A 92 0.97 15.94 17.70
N ASN A 93 0.17 15.07 17.07
CA ASN A 93 -0.44 15.35 15.78
C ASN A 93 -1.84 15.93 15.95
N GLU A 94 -2.01 17.17 15.50
CA GLU A 94 -3.35 17.75 15.33
C GLU A 94 -4.00 17.27 14.04
N ILE A 95 -5.25 16.83 14.14
CA ILE A 95 -6.09 16.43 13.01
C ILE A 95 -7.44 17.15 13.08
N ASN A 96 -7.46 18.37 12.51
CA ASN A 96 -8.66 19.18 12.40
C ASN A 96 -9.68 18.53 11.43
N TRP A 97 -10.92 19.04 11.43
CA TRP A 97 -12.00 18.46 10.63
C TRP A 97 -11.73 18.51 9.11
N GLU A 98 -11.08 19.58 8.65
CA GLU A 98 -10.72 19.74 7.25
C GLU A 98 -9.77 18.63 6.78
N LEU A 99 -8.70 18.35 7.54
CA LEU A 99 -7.77 17.27 7.23
C LEU A 99 -8.45 15.90 7.28
N ARG A 100 -9.36 15.66 8.22
CA ARG A 100 -10.14 14.39 8.29
C ARG A 100 -10.97 14.18 7.03
N LEU A 101 -11.72 15.20 6.62
CA LEU A 101 -12.53 15.15 5.41
C LEU A 101 -11.65 14.93 4.17
N ARG A 102 -10.50 15.60 4.12
CA ARG A 102 -9.57 15.44 3.00
C ARG A 102 -8.96 14.03 2.92
N ILE A 103 -8.58 13.44 4.07
CA ILE A 103 -8.11 12.05 4.14
C ILE A 103 -9.21 11.10 3.65
N ALA A 104 -10.44 11.24 4.16
CA ALA A 104 -11.56 10.39 3.74
C ALA A 104 -11.86 10.53 2.24
N TYR A 105 -11.79 11.76 1.72
CA TYR A 105 -11.97 12.04 0.30
C TYR A 105 -10.90 11.33 -0.56
N ASP A 106 -9.62 11.46 -0.23
CA ASP A 106 -8.55 10.82 -1.00
C ASP A 106 -8.61 9.28 -0.93
N ILE A 107 -8.97 8.70 0.22
CA ILE A 107 -9.23 7.26 0.35
C ILE A 107 -10.39 6.84 -0.58
N SER A 108 -11.49 7.58 -0.57
CA SER A 108 -12.65 7.26 -1.42
C SER A 108 -12.35 7.37 -2.91
N ARG A 109 -11.53 8.35 -3.32
CA ARG A 109 -11.04 8.46 -4.70
C ARG A 109 -10.20 7.25 -5.12
N ALA A 110 -9.26 6.82 -4.27
CA ALA A 110 -8.47 5.63 -4.50
C ALA A 110 -9.36 4.38 -4.68
N MET A 111 -10.30 4.17 -3.76
CA MET A 111 -11.22 3.02 -3.82
C MET A 111 -12.17 3.07 -5.01
N SER A 112 -12.69 4.26 -5.34
CA SER A 112 -13.53 4.47 -6.52
C SER A 112 -12.77 4.13 -7.80
N PHE A 113 -11.52 4.58 -7.93
CA PHE A 113 -10.66 4.22 -9.05
C PHE A 113 -10.48 2.70 -9.16
N LEU A 114 -10.06 2.02 -8.09
CA LEU A 114 -9.84 0.56 -8.09
C LEU A 114 -11.11 -0.22 -8.45
N HIS A 115 -12.27 0.20 -7.92
CA HIS A 115 -13.55 -0.45 -8.19
C HIS A 115 -14.10 -0.14 -9.59
N SER A 116 -13.65 0.93 -10.24
CA SER A 116 -14.04 1.28 -11.62
C SER A 116 -13.30 0.49 -12.69
N LEU A 117 -12.25 -0.25 -12.32
CA LEU A 117 -11.48 -1.09 -13.24
C LEU A 117 -12.36 -2.22 -13.82
N SER A 118 -11.93 -2.76 -14.96
CA SER A 118 -12.57 -3.93 -15.59
C SER A 118 -11.53 -5.04 -15.79
N PRO A 119 -11.59 -6.13 -15.00
CA PRO A 119 -12.50 -6.37 -13.88
C PRO A 119 -12.23 -5.44 -12.66
N PRO A 120 -13.24 -5.18 -11.79
CA PRO A 120 -13.05 -4.38 -10.58
C PRO A 120 -12.00 -5.01 -9.66
N LEU A 121 -11.11 -4.19 -9.09
CA LEU A 121 -10.10 -4.63 -8.13
C LEU A 121 -10.52 -4.29 -6.71
N VAL A 122 -10.75 -5.31 -5.87
CA VAL A 122 -11.05 -5.13 -4.44
C VAL A 122 -9.76 -5.17 -3.63
N HIS A 123 -9.54 -4.19 -2.75
CA HIS A 123 -8.32 -4.09 -1.93
C HIS A 123 -8.15 -5.25 -0.93
N ARG A 124 -9.26 -5.65 -0.28
CA ARG A 124 -9.39 -6.71 0.75
C ARG A 124 -8.64 -6.51 2.08
N ASP A 125 -7.78 -5.50 2.20
CA ASP A 125 -7.12 -5.15 3.47
C ASP A 125 -7.11 -3.64 3.74
N LEU A 126 -8.24 -2.95 3.53
CA LEU A 126 -8.33 -1.50 3.76
C LEU A 126 -8.45 -1.22 5.26
N LYS A 127 -7.44 -0.58 5.84
CA LYS A 127 -7.34 -0.22 7.28
C LYS A 127 -6.34 0.91 7.47
N SER A 128 -6.38 1.61 8.61
CA SER A 128 -5.51 2.78 8.86
C SER A 128 -4.00 2.52 8.74
N PRO A 129 -3.43 1.35 9.08
CA PRO A 129 -2.02 1.04 8.80
C PRO A 129 -1.66 0.99 7.30
N ASN A 130 -2.65 0.80 6.43
CA ASN A 130 -2.49 0.74 4.98
C ASN A 130 -2.88 2.06 4.29
N ILE A 131 -3.09 3.13 5.07
CA ILE A 131 -3.28 4.49 4.57
C ILE A 131 -2.04 5.30 4.94
N MET A 132 -1.29 5.73 3.94
CA MET A 132 -0.07 6.51 4.13
C MET A 132 -0.35 8.00 3.94
N LEU A 133 0.24 8.86 4.76
CA LEU A 133 0.00 10.30 4.73
C LEU A 133 1.12 11.05 4.00
N ALA A 134 0.75 11.67 2.89
CA ALA A 134 1.65 12.42 2.01
C ALA A 134 1.81 13.89 2.43
N SER A 135 0.75 14.50 2.95
CA SER A 135 0.72 15.92 3.33
C SER A 135 -0.26 16.16 4.47
N LYS A 136 -0.03 17.24 5.25
CA LYS A 136 -1.02 17.82 6.15
C LYS A 136 -1.77 19.02 5.54
N ASP A 137 -1.30 19.57 4.42
CA ASP A 137 -1.97 20.68 3.73
C ASP A 137 -3.18 20.14 2.95
N PRO A 138 -4.42 20.52 3.30
CA PRO A 138 -5.64 20.05 2.61
C PRO A 138 -5.70 20.42 1.12
N ARG A 139 -4.88 21.39 0.67
CA ARG A 139 -4.77 21.84 -0.72
C ARG A 139 -3.75 21.06 -1.53
N ALA A 140 -2.97 20.17 -0.90
CA ALA A 140 -2.02 19.31 -1.61
C ALA A 140 -2.76 18.39 -2.62
N PRO A 141 -2.09 17.96 -3.71
CA PRO A 141 -2.70 17.07 -4.70
C PRO A 141 -3.31 15.79 -4.08
N ALA A 142 -2.64 15.25 -3.06
CA ALA A 142 -3.15 14.21 -2.18
C ALA A 142 -2.57 14.40 -0.77
N VAL A 143 -3.39 14.19 0.25
CA VAL A 143 -2.96 14.12 1.66
C VAL A 143 -2.82 12.68 2.13
N ALA A 144 -3.60 11.76 1.54
CA ALA A 144 -3.58 10.34 1.86
C ALA A 144 -3.43 9.49 0.59
N LYS A 145 -2.66 8.41 0.70
CA LYS A 145 -2.46 7.41 -0.35
C LYS A 145 -2.69 6.01 0.21
N VAL A 146 -3.43 5.17 -0.51
CA VAL A 146 -3.68 3.76 -0.15
C VAL A 146 -2.47 2.90 -0.53
N ALA A 147 -2.08 2.00 0.38
CA ALA A 147 -0.95 1.09 0.25
C ALA A 147 -1.33 -0.37 0.55
N ASP A 148 -0.39 -1.28 0.36
CA ASP A 148 -0.49 -2.72 0.64
C ASP A 148 -1.60 -3.48 -0.12
N PHE A 149 -1.31 -3.75 -1.39
CA PHE A 149 -2.18 -4.50 -2.29
C PHE A 149 -1.94 -6.02 -2.24
N GLY A 150 -1.24 -6.52 -1.21
CA GLY A 150 -0.85 -7.92 -1.11
C GLY A 150 -2.04 -8.87 -1.13
N LEU A 151 -3.19 -8.44 -0.63
CA LEU A 151 -4.44 -9.22 -0.57
C LEU A 151 -5.46 -8.86 -1.64
N SER A 152 -5.16 -7.93 -2.56
CA SER A 152 -6.14 -7.46 -3.54
C SER A 152 -6.64 -8.58 -4.48
N GLN A 153 -7.80 -8.39 -5.10
CA GLN A 153 -8.31 -9.39 -6.03
C GLN A 153 -9.23 -8.76 -7.08
N GLU A 154 -9.04 -9.18 -8.33
CA GLU A 154 -9.96 -8.89 -9.42
C GLU A 154 -11.25 -9.70 -9.23
N LEU A 155 -12.41 -9.04 -9.26
CA LEU A 155 -13.71 -9.69 -9.22
C LEU A 155 -14.07 -10.19 -10.62
N LEU A 156 -13.93 -11.49 -10.85
CA LEU A 156 -14.41 -12.15 -12.07
C LEU A 156 -15.92 -12.41 -11.93
N THR A 157 -16.70 -11.93 -12.91
CA THR A 157 -18.17 -12.08 -12.98
C THR A 157 -18.66 -13.50 -13.28
N SER A 158 -17.80 -14.53 -13.19
CA SER A 158 -18.16 -15.92 -13.49
C SER A 158 -18.90 -16.65 -12.35
N SER A 159 -19.13 -16.02 -11.19
CA SER A 159 -19.87 -16.63 -10.07
C SER A 159 -21.32 -16.15 -9.91
N LEU A 160 -21.87 -15.40 -10.88
CA LEU A 160 -23.28 -14.95 -10.86
C LEU A 160 -24.18 -15.60 -11.91
N ARG A 161 -23.67 -16.51 -12.75
CA ARG A 161 -24.54 -17.39 -13.54
C ARG A 161 -24.84 -18.65 -12.73
N GLY A 162 -25.71 -18.48 -11.73
CA GLY A 162 -26.47 -19.59 -11.18
C GLY A 162 -27.30 -20.21 -12.30
N GLU A 163 -27.27 -21.54 -12.35
CA GLU A 163 -28.05 -22.38 -13.23
C GLU A 163 -29.53 -21.93 -13.24
N SER A 164 -30.07 -21.72 -14.42
CA SER A 164 -31.52 -21.81 -14.65
C SER A 164 -31.69 -22.96 -15.63
N ALA A 165 -32.04 -24.12 -15.09
CA ALA A 165 -32.65 -25.22 -15.84
C ALA A 165 -34.08 -24.83 -16.23
#